data_AF-A0AAX3AFF4-F1
#
_entry.id   AF-A0AAX3AFF4-F1
#
_cell.length_a   1.000
_cell.length_b   1.000
_cell.length_c   1.000
_cell.angle_alpha   90.00
_cell.angle_beta   90.00
_cell.angle_gamma   90.00
#
_symmetry.space_group_name_H-M   'P 1'
#
loop_
_entity.id
_entity.type
_entity.pdbx_description
1 polymer ?
#
loop_
_entity_poly.entity_id
_entity_poly.type
_entity_poly.pdbx_seq_one_letter_code
_entity_poly.pdbx_strand_id
1 'polypeptide(L)'
;MKHARLSIVIASLGVATVLSGCNGSSSAGGLAGGGGGGGQDFETAFNAVSQKAPTSDMPTSLKASYEGQMKVGVNSGSAQIFGTDIDANSAEIIGDLAVDVDWTDGQTTNPFTGTASNIVATEAGTSNSVKLDGTLTVDQGLPASLSRTTIPAQVVAGVNIPEQNTGAMLFHMSGRLSNGENEGDATLQFGGNFMGPGAESMLGPVSGGINDVNNPSPQIFDAGVGGTFYANKK
;
A
#
# COMPACT_ATOMS: atom_id res chain seq x y z
N MET A 1 31.64 -31.01 -26.64
CA MET A 1 30.68 -30.15 -25.91
C MET A 1 29.29 -30.49 -26.44
N LYS A 2 28.44 -31.08 -25.60
CA LYS A 2 27.15 -31.66 -25.99
C LYS A 2 26.09 -30.54 -26.05
N HIS A 3 25.48 -30.35 -27.22
CA HIS A 3 24.33 -29.47 -27.41
C HIS A 3 23.06 -30.18 -26.93
N ALA A 4 22.44 -29.66 -25.87
CA ALA A 4 21.09 -30.04 -25.49
C ALA A 4 20.11 -29.08 -26.17
N ARG A 5 19.43 -29.56 -27.21
CA ARG A 5 18.17 -28.98 -27.70
C ARG A 5 17.05 -29.78 -27.02
N LEU A 6 16.21 -29.10 -26.26
CA LEU A 6 14.99 -29.70 -25.72
C LEU A 6 13.80 -28.81 -26.12
N SER A 7 13.02 -29.33 -27.06
CA SER A 7 11.72 -28.80 -27.48
C SER A 7 10.63 -29.44 -26.61
N ILE A 8 9.77 -28.64 -25.95
CA ILE A 8 8.49 -29.09 -25.36
C ILE A 8 7.49 -27.91 -25.51
N VAL A 9 6.63 -27.96 -26.53
CA VAL A 9 5.20 -28.35 -26.56
C VAL A 9 4.27 -27.32 -25.93
N ILE A 10 3.47 -26.70 -26.81
CA ILE A 10 2.28 -25.89 -26.52
C ILE A 10 1.15 -26.85 -26.08
N ALA A 11 0.49 -26.54 -24.96
CA ALA A 11 -0.80 -27.10 -24.62
C ALA A 11 -1.67 -25.99 -23.99
N SER A 12 -2.50 -25.38 -24.83
CA SER A 12 -3.70 -24.67 -24.42
C SER A 12 -4.84 -25.67 -24.23
N LEU A 13 -5.56 -25.61 -23.11
CA LEU A 13 -6.95 -26.08 -22.94
C LEU A 13 -7.41 -25.70 -21.52
N GLY A 14 -8.41 -24.82 -21.44
CA GLY A 14 -8.97 -24.33 -20.19
C GLY A 14 -10.05 -25.23 -19.60
N VAL A 15 -10.51 -24.89 -18.39
CA VAL A 15 -11.84 -25.20 -17.86
C VAL A 15 -12.18 -24.14 -16.81
N ALA A 16 -13.30 -23.44 -17.01
CA ALA A 16 -13.96 -22.68 -15.95
C ALA A 16 -14.77 -23.65 -15.07
N THR A 17 -14.57 -23.59 -13.76
CA THR A 17 -15.47 -24.18 -12.78
C THR A 17 -15.84 -23.13 -11.75
N VAL A 18 -17.07 -22.63 -11.88
CA VAL A 18 -17.87 -22.03 -10.81
C VAL A 18 -18.13 -23.10 -9.74
N LEU A 19 -17.84 -22.78 -8.48
CA LEU A 19 -18.39 -23.50 -7.34
C LEU A 19 -19.07 -22.51 -6.41
N SER A 20 -20.40 -22.54 -6.44
CA SER A 20 -21.28 -21.88 -5.48
C SER A 20 -21.51 -22.80 -4.28
N GLY A 21 -21.29 -22.26 -3.07
CA GLY A 21 -22.09 -22.52 -1.88
C GLY A 21 -21.78 -23.76 -1.04
N CYS A 22 -21.50 -23.53 0.25
CA CYS A 22 -22.25 -24.22 1.29
C CYS A 22 -22.36 -23.36 2.56
N ASN A 23 -23.60 -23.11 2.94
CA ASN A 23 -24.07 -22.28 4.03
C ASN A 23 -24.17 -23.14 5.31
N GLY A 24 -23.42 -22.80 6.35
CA GLY A 24 -23.46 -23.48 7.66
C GLY A 24 -23.67 -22.46 8.77
N SER A 25 -24.92 -22.23 9.15
CA SER A 25 -25.30 -21.38 10.28
C SER A 25 -24.91 -22.03 11.61
N SER A 26 -24.20 -21.29 12.46
CA SER A 26 -24.28 -21.44 13.92
C SER A 26 -24.21 -20.07 14.57
N SER A 27 -25.28 -19.75 15.28
CA SER A 27 -25.48 -18.52 16.04
C SER A 27 -24.99 -18.68 17.48
N ALA A 28 -24.04 -17.84 17.89
CA ALA A 28 -23.84 -17.38 19.26
C ALA A 28 -23.35 -15.93 19.11
N GLY A 29 -24.09 -14.92 19.57
CA GLY A 29 -24.16 -14.56 20.99
C GLY A 29 -23.11 -13.47 21.22
N GLY A 30 -23.55 -12.21 21.16
CA GLY A 30 -22.69 -11.07 20.88
C GLY A 30 -21.70 -10.64 21.97
N LEU A 31 -20.76 -9.81 21.53
CA LEU A 31 -20.15 -8.73 22.30
C LEU A 31 -19.94 -7.55 21.34
N ALA A 32 -20.46 -6.40 21.75
CA ALA A 32 -20.12 -5.12 21.18
C ALA A 32 -18.72 -4.70 21.69
N GLY A 33 -17.90 -4.12 20.81
CA GLY A 33 -16.71 -3.34 21.17
C GLY A 33 -15.38 -3.95 20.73
N GLY A 34 -14.68 -3.25 19.84
CA GLY A 34 -13.26 -3.48 19.52
C GLY A 34 -13.00 -3.59 18.02
N GLY A 35 -12.52 -2.51 17.41
CA GLY A 35 -12.14 -2.46 16.00
C GLY A 35 -11.03 -3.47 15.69
N GLY A 36 -11.36 -4.47 14.88
CA GLY A 36 -10.41 -5.39 14.27
C GLY A 36 -10.20 -4.98 12.81
N GLY A 37 -9.40 -3.94 12.58
CA GLY A 37 -8.86 -3.64 11.27
C GLY A 37 -7.61 -4.50 11.08
N GLY A 38 -7.76 -5.70 10.51
CA GLY A 38 -6.62 -6.60 10.38
C GLY A 38 -6.86 -7.74 9.40
N GLY A 39 -6.22 -7.65 8.23
CA GLY A 39 -5.86 -8.79 7.38
C GLY A 39 -6.88 -9.25 6.33
N GLN A 40 -8.18 -9.41 6.64
CA GLN A 40 -9.12 -9.92 5.64
C GLN A 40 -9.70 -8.86 4.69
N ASP A 41 -9.76 -7.60 5.13
CA ASP A 41 -10.35 -6.50 4.35
C ASP A 41 -9.34 -5.81 3.42
N PHE A 42 -8.05 -5.76 3.80
CA PHE A 42 -7.01 -5.09 3.01
C PHE A 42 -6.87 -5.72 1.62
N GLU A 43 -6.70 -7.05 1.54
CA GLU A 43 -6.47 -7.81 0.31
C GLU A 43 -7.63 -7.63 -0.66
N THR A 44 -8.85 -7.70 -0.14
CA THR A 44 -10.08 -7.53 -0.93
C THR A 44 -10.14 -6.11 -1.51
N ALA A 45 -9.92 -5.09 -0.68
CA ALA A 45 -9.96 -3.69 -1.10
C ALA A 45 -8.79 -3.32 -2.04
N PHE A 46 -7.58 -3.79 -1.74
CA PHE A 46 -6.40 -3.62 -2.58
C PHE A 46 -6.60 -4.27 -3.95
N ASN A 47 -7.14 -5.50 -3.99
CA ASN A 47 -7.47 -6.18 -5.25
C ASN A 47 -8.54 -5.44 -6.06
N ALA A 48 -9.54 -4.85 -5.39
CA ALA A 48 -10.55 -4.05 -6.08
C ALA A 48 -9.94 -2.80 -6.75
N VAL A 49 -8.96 -2.14 -6.11
CA VAL A 49 -8.26 -0.99 -6.70
C VAL A 49 -7.28 -1.43 -7.78
N SER A 50 -6.55 -2.53 -7.58
CA SER A 50 -5.55 -3.02 -8.54
C SER A 50 -6.16 -3.55 -9.85
N GLN A 51 -7.44 -3.93 -9.83
CA GLN A 51 -8.20 -4.30 -11.02
C GLN A 51 -8.69 -3.09 -11.83
N LYS A 52 -8.61 -1.86 -11.29
CA LYS A 52 -8.91 -0.65 -12.07
C LYS A 52 -7.82 -0.44 -13.13
N ALA A 53 -8.19 0.13 -14.27
CA ALA A 53 -7.20 0.62 -15.22
C ALA A 53 -6.45 1.83 -14.61
N PRO A 54 -5.16 2.04 -14.94
CA PRO A 54 -4.49 3.30 -14.65
C PRO A 54 -5.30 4.49 -15.18
N THR A 55 -5.31 5.60 -14.46
CA THR A 55 -5.99 6.83 -14.89
C THR A 55 -5.47 7.25 -16.27
N SER A 56 -6.38 7.51 -17.21
CA SER A 56 -6.05 7.96 -18.57
C SER A 56 -6.61 9.35 -18.90
N ASP A 57 -7.29 9.97 -17.94
CA ASP A 57 -7.95 11.27 -18.00
C ASP A 57 -7.57 12.13 -16.77
N MET A 58 -6.31 12.04 -16.33
CA MET A 58 -5.78 12.80 -15.19
C MET A 58 -6.06 14.31 -15.38
N PRO A 59 -6.78 14.95 -14.45
CA PRO A 59 -7.15 16.36 -14.59
C PRO A 59 -5.92 17.26 -14.45
N THR A 60 -6.02 18.51 -14.90
CA THR A 60 -4.98 19.54 -14.73
C THR A 60 -4.99 20.18 -13.33
N SER A 61 -6.03 19.90 -12.53
CA SER A 61 -6.13 20.27 -11.13
C SER A 61 -6.82 19.16 -10.35
N LEU A 62 -6.32 18.83 -9.18
CA LEU A 62 -6.88 17.79 -8.30
C LEU A 62 -6.99 18.33 -6.88
N LYS A 63 -8.23 18.50 -6.41
CA LYS A 63 -8.56 18.80 -5.03
C LYS A 63 -9.46 17.69 -4.49
N ALA A 64 -8.91 16.80 -3.68
CA ALA A 64 -9.59 15.56 -3.29
C ALA A 64 -9.04 14.96 -2.01
N SER A 65 -9.91 14.25 -1.29
CA SER A 65 -9.56 13.45 -0.11
C SER A 65 -9.62 11.97 -0.45
N TYR A 66 -8.66 11.19 0.04
CA TYR A 66 -8.51 9.76 -0.19
C TYR A 66 -8.42 9.01 1.13
N GLU A 67 -9.07 7.85 1.21
CA GLU A 67 -8.96 6.93 2.34
C GLU A 67 -8.68 5.51 1.88
N GLY A 68 -7.87 4.80 2.65
CA GLY A 68 -7.59 3.40 2.46
C GLY A 68 -6.63 2.91 3.51
N GLN A 69 -5.70 2.04 3.12
CA GLN A 69 -4.80 1.39 4.04
C GLN A 69 -3.43 1.16 3.40
N MET A 70 -2.42 1.01 4.26
CA MET A 70 -1.10 0.50 3.90
C MET A 70 -0.89 -0.87 4.53
N LYS A 71 -0.15 -1.73 3.84
CA LYS A 71 0.36 -2.99 4.37
C LYS A 71 1.85 -3.10 4.09
N VAL A 72 2.62 -3.38 5.12
CA VAL A 72 4.08 -3.47 5.06
C VAL A 72 4.50 -4.83 5.62
N GLY A 73 5.21 -5.63 4.82
CA GLY A 73 5.73 -6.93 5.27
C GLY A 73 7.08 -6.78 5.98
N VAL A 74 7.30 -7.55 7.03
CA VAL A 74 8.62 -7.63 7.69
C VAL A 74 9.42 -8.75 7.01
N ASN A 75 10.68 -8.49 6.62
CA ASN A 75 11.57 -9.48 6.02
C ASN A 75 12.48 -10.13 7.09
N SER A 76 12.96 -11.33 6.79
CA SER A 76 13.49 -12.35 7.70
C SER A 76 14.60 -11.94 8.68
N GLY A 77 14.49 -12.49 9.90
CA GLY A 77 15.36 -12.27 11.07
C GLY A 77 14.50 -11.84 12.26
N SER A 78 14.65 -12.40 13.47
CA SER A 78 13.76 -12.12 14.62
C SER A 78 13.44 -10.63 14.74
N ALA A 79 12.18 -10.23 14.52
CA ALA A 79 11.77 -8.84 14.59
C ALA A 79 11.26 -8.60 16.01
N GLN A 80 12.11 -7.98 16.82
CA GLN A 80 11.67 -7.45 18.09
C GLN A 80 11.01 -6.10 17.84
N ILE A 81 9.70 -6.12 17.55
CA ILE A 81 8.96 -4.85 17.47
C ILE A 81 8.82 -4.35 18.90
N PHE A 82 9.63 -3.33 19.23
CA PHE A 82 9.58 -2.69 20.54
C PHE A 82 9.67 -3.71 21.68
N GLY A 83 10.66 -4.62 21.59
CA GLY A 83 10.90 -5.64 22.61
C GLY A 83 9.88 -6.79 22.66
N THR A 84 8.89 -6.82 21.77
CA THR A 84 8.01 -7.97 21.59
C THR A 84 8.56 -8.86 20.47
N ASP A 85 8.85 -10.11 20.77
CA ASP A 85 9.22 -11.10 19.76
C ASP A 85 8.02 -11.36 18.85
N ILE A 86 8.14 -10.95 17.58
CA ILE A 86 7.24 -11.34 16.50
C ILE A 86 8.05 -12.18 15.52
N ASP A 87 7.52 -13.32 15.05
CA ASP A 87 8.18 -14.06 13.98
C ASP A 87 8.19 -13.20 12.69
N ALA A 88 9.34 -12.58 12.44
CA ALA A 88 9.55 -11.69 11.31
C ALA A 88 9.37 -12.35 9.96
N ASN A 89 9.46 -13.68 9.88
CA ASN A 89 9.22 -14.38 8.63
C ASN A 89 7.74 -14.33 8.21
N SER A 90 6.89 -13.68 9.00
CA SER A 90 5.44 -13.65 8.83
C SER A 90 4.79 -12.35 9.30
N ALA A 91 5.48 -11.38 9.87
CA ALA A 91 4.79 -10.19 10.38
C ALA A 91 4.29 -9.25 9.27
N GLU A 92 3.03 -8.81 9.39
CA GLU A 92 2.41 -7.79 8.55
C GLU A 92 2.03 -6.58 9.40
N ILE A 93 2.41 -5.39 8.96
CA ILE A 93 2.05 -4.12 9.59
C ILE A 93 0.98 -3.46 8.72
N ILE A 94 -0.21 -3.28 9.27
CA ILE A 94 -1.33 -2.61 8.59
C ILE A 94 -1.65 -1.31 9.32
N GLY A 95 -1.94 -0.26 8.55
CA GLY A 95 -2.40 1.02 9.10
C GLY A 95 -3.41 1.69 8.19
N ASP A 96 -4.30 2.47 8.79
CA ASP A 96 -5.30 3.26 8.08
C ASP A 96 -4.64 4.52 7.51
N LEU A 97 -4.96 4.83 6.26
CA LEU A 97 -4.38 5.91 5.49
C LEU A 97 -5.46 6.93 5.11
N ALA A 98 -5.21 8.20 5.41
CA ALA A 98 -6.03 9.33 4.96
C ALA A 98 -5.12 10.40 4.32
N VAL A 99 -5.38 10.77 3.07
CA VAL A 99 -4.55 11.69 2.29
C VAL A 99 -5.42 12.71 1.57
N ASP A 100 -5.13 13.99 1.78
CA ASP A 100 -5.70 15.10 1.01
C ASP A 100 -4.69 15.58 -0.03
N VAL A 101 -5.21 15.86 -1.23
CA VAL A 101 -4.46 16.40 -2.37
C VAL A 101 -5.04 17.76 -2.74
N ASP A 102 -4.18 18.77 -2.85
CA ASP A 102 -4.47 20.05 -3.50
C ASP A 102 -3.34 20.36 -4.48
N TRP A 103 -3.58 20.05 -5.75
CA TRP A 103 -2.57 20.04 -6.80
C TRP A 103 -3.05 20.73 -8.07
N THR A 104 -2.12 21.42 -8.74
CA THR A 104 -2.28 21.93 -10.11
C THR A 104 -1.08 21.50 -10.96
N ASP A 105 -1.32 21.20 -12.24
CA ASP A 105 -0.27 20.76 -13.16
C ASP A 105 0.90 21.75 -13.24
N GLY A 106 2.12 21.21 -13.16
CA GLY A 106 3.36 21.99 -13.06
C GLY A 106 3.71 22.53 -11.67
N GLN A 107 2.91 22.29 -10.63
CA GLN A 107 3.25 22.66 -9.26
C GLN A 107 4.49 21.89 -8.76
N THR A 108 5.39 22.61 -8.07
CA THR A 108 6.62 22.05 -7.47
C THR A 108 6.58 21.91 -5.95
N THR A 109 5.62 22.56 -5.28
CA THR A 109 5.39 22.41 -3.84
C THR A 109 4.63 21.13 -3.55
N ASN A 110 4.89 20.51 -2.40
CA ASN A 110 4.20 19.30 -1.96
C ASN A 110 2.67 19.53 -1.93
N PRO A 111 1.89 18.81 -2.76
CA PRO A 111 0.42 18.98 -2.79
C PRO A 111 -0.31 18.12 -1.76
N PHE A 112 0.41 17.29 -1.00
CA PHE A 112 -0.17 16.29 -0.12
C PHE A 112 -0.21 16.79 1.32
N THR A 113 -1.30 16.47 2.00
CA THR A 113 -1.41 16.46 3.46
C THR A 113 -2.11 15.17 3.88
N GLY A 114 -2.02 14.78 5.15
CA GLY A 114 -2.69 13.56 5.60
C GLY A 114 -1.90 12.80 6.66
N THR A 115 -2.44 11.64 7.03
CA THR A 115 -1.95 10.83 8.14
C THR A 115 -2.06 9.34 7.87
N ALA A 116 -1.18 8.56 8.51
CA ALA A 116 -1.37 7.13 8.74
C ALA A 116 -1.51 6.85 10.25
N SER A 117 -2.53 6.10 10.64
CA SER A 117 -2.87 5.83 12.04
C SER A 117 -3.39 4.40 12.23
N ASN A 118 -3.78 4.05 13.46
CA ASN A 118 -4.26 2.70 13.82
C ASN A 118 -3.30 1.60 13.36
N ILE A 119 -2.00 1.82 13.54
CA ILE A 119 -0.97 0.93 13.02
C ILE A 119 -0.86 -0.30 13.92
N VAL A 120 -1.03 -1.48 13.32
CA VAL A 120 -0.98 -2.77 14.02
C VAL A 120 -0.04 -3.70 13.29
N ALA A 121 0.93 -4.24 14.01
CA ALA A 121 1.76 -5.35 13.56
C ALA A 121 1.12 -6.67 13.98
N THR A 122 0.91 -7.60 13.05
CA THR A 122 0.32 -8.92 13.31
C THR A 122 1.25 -9.99 12.76
N GLU A 123 1.53 -11.02 13.55
CA GLU A 123 2.26 -12.21 13.10
C GLU A 123 1.36 -13.03 12.15
N ALA A 124 1.75 -13.19 10.87
CA ALA A 124 0.89 -13.85 9.89
C ALA A 124 0.57 -15.29 10.27
N GLY A 125 -0.66 -15.67 9.95
CA GLY A 125 -1.21 -16.96 10.33
C GLY A 125 -1.59 -17.07 11.81
N THR A 126 -1.42 -16.01 12.61
CA THR A 126 -1.78 -15.99 14.03
C THR A 126 -2.71 -14.81 14.37
N SER A 127 -3.16 -14.78 15.64
CA SER A 127 -3.86 -13.62 16.22
C SER A 127 -2.94 -12.76 17.11
N ASN A 128 -1.65 -13.09 17.17
CA ASN A 128 -0.66 -12.35 17.93
C ASN A 128 -0.41 -11.00 17.25
N SER A 129 -0.76 -9.91 17.93
CA SER A 129 -0.71 -8.57 17.38
C SER A 129 -0.24 -7.55 18.40
N VAL A 130 0.44 -6.53 17.89
CA VAL A 130 1.04 -5.43 18.64
C VAL A 130 0.55 -4.13 18.01
N LYS A 131 -0.18 -3.34 18.78
CA LYS A 131 -0.55 -1.98 18.37
C LYS A 131 0.65 -1.05 18.54
N LEU A 132 0.91 -0.23 17.53
CA LEU A 132 1.87 0.86 17.61
C LEU A 132 1.09 2.14 17.84
N ASP A 133 1.30 2.77 18.99
CA ASP A 133 0.73 4.06 19.31
C ASP A 133 1.48 5.16 18.56
N GLY A 134 0.76 6.20 18.13
CA GLY A 134 1.31 7.29 17.34
C GLY A 134 0.55 7.50 16.03
N THR A 135 1.03 8.46 15.25
CA THR A 135 0.45 8.82 13.95
C THR A 135 1.57 9.34 13.07
N LEU A 136 1.64 8.85 11.84
CA LEU A 136 2.53 9.39 10.82
C LEU A 136 1.78 10.52 10.10
N THR A 137 2.47 11.60 9.78
CA THR A 137 1.90 12.74 9.06
C THR A 137 2.71 12.98 7.80
N VAL A 138 2.07 13.46 6.72
CA VAL A 138 2.81 13.85 5.50
C VAL A 138 3.94 14.83 5.85
N ASP A 139 5.16 14.45 5.48
CA ASP A 139 6.35 15.21 5.78
C ASP A 139 6.58 16.27 4.69
N GLN A 140 6.40 17.53 5.06
CA GLN A 140 6.58 18.67 4.16
C GLN A 140 8.06 18.98 3.88
N GLY A 141 8.99 18.41 4.66
CA GLY A 141 10.43 18.56 4.48
C GLY A 141 11.05 17.54 3.53
N LEU A 142 10.32 16.49 3.16
CA LEU A 142 10.80 15.43 2.27
C LEU A 142 10.28 15.59 0.82
N PRO A 143 10.99 15.03 -0.18
CA PRO A 143 10.60 15.18 -1.58
C PRO A 143 9.24 14.56 -1.87
N ALA A 144 8.29 15.39 -2.32
CA ALA A 144 7.01 14.93 -2.84
C ALA A 144 6.84 15.35 -4.30
N SER A 145 6.07 14.57 -5.05
CA SER A 145 5.69 14.91 -6.42
C SER A 145 4.33 14.34 -6.77
N LEU A 146 3.60 15.10 -7.58
CA LEU A 146 2.46 14.63 -8.32
C LEU A 146 2.66 15.11 -9.75
N SER A 147 2.66 14.19 -10.70
CA SER A 147 2.92 14.50 -12.10
C SER A 147 1.80 14.00 -12.99
N ARG A 148 1.52 14.78 -14.03
CA ARG A 148 0.64 14.41 -15.13
C ARG A 148 1.48 14.22 -16.38
N THR A 149 1.31 13.09 -17.05
CA THR A 149 2.01 12.80 -18.31
C THR A 149 0.99 12.69 -19.44
N THR A 150 1.12 13.56 -20.44
CA THR A 150 0.32 13.48 -21.68
C THR A 150 1.01 12.54 -22.67
N ILE A 151 0.30 11.48 -23.03
CA ILE A 151 0.64 10.54 -24.10
C ILE A 151 -0.17 10.97 -25.33
N PRO A 152 0.46 11.54 -26.38
CA PRO A 152 -0.26 12.03 -27.55
C PRO A 152 -1.05 10.92 -28.25
N ALA A 153 -2.13 11.32 -28.94
CA ALA A 153 -2.86 10.41 -29.82
C ALA A 153 -1.93 9.82 -30.91
N GLN A 154 -2.11 8.54 -31.22
CA GLN A 154 -1.27 7.82 -32.19
C GLN A 154 -2.07 6.80 -33.00
N VAL A 155 -1.58 6.43 -34.18
CA VAL A 155 -2.16 5.36 -35.01
C VAL A 155 -1.22 4.17 -35.01
N VAL A 156 -1.66 3.03 -34.46
CA VAL A 156 -0.88 1.80 -34.39
C VAL A 156 -1.60 0.71 -35.18
N ALA A 157 -0.94 0.17 -36.21
CA ALA A 157 -1.52 -0.85 -37.10
C ALA A 157 -2.91 -0.46 -37.67
N GLY A 158 -3.12 0.83 -37.98
CA GLY A 158 -4.39 1.35 -38.50
C GLY A 158 -5.47 1.60 -37.43
N VAL A 159 -5.17 1.37 -36.15
CA VAL A 159 -6.07 1.67 -35.02
C VAL A 159 -5.71 3.02 -34.42
N ASN A 160 -6.70 3.90 -34.27
CA ASN A 160 -6.56 5.18 -33.59
C ASN A 160 -6.56 4.97 -32.07
N ILE A 161 -5.46 5.33 -31.43
CA ILE A 161 -5.32 5.39 -29.98
C ILE A 161 -5.47 6.86 -29.57
N PRO A 162 -6.47 7.21 -28.75
CA PRO A 162 -6.68 8.59 -28.32
C PRO A 162 -5.53 9.07 -27.42
N GLU A 163 -5.43 10.38 -27.25
CA GLU A 163 -4.56 10.97 -26.23
C GLU A 163 -4.94 10.43 -24.84
N GLN A 164 -3.93 10.18 -24.01
CA GLN A 164 -4.11 9.76 -22.62
C GLN A 164 -3.33 10.68 -21.69
N ASN A 165 -3.88 10.91 -20.52
CA ASN A 165 -3.28 11.71 -19.46
C ASN A 165 -3.17 10.85 -18.21
N THR A 166 -1.97 10.41 -17.87
CA THR A 166 -1.71 9.54 -16.73
C THR A 166 -1.22 10.36 -15.54
N GLY A 167 -1.38 9.81 -14.33
CA GLY A 167 -0.96 10.45 -13.08
C GLY A 167 -0.07 9.54 -12.24
N ALA A 168 1.06 10.08 -11.76
CA ALA A 168 1.94 9.41 -10.81
C ALA A 168 2.16 10.28 -9.57
N MET A 169 2.53 9.65 -8.46
CA MET A 169 2.70 10.31 -7.17
C MET A 169 3.87 9.75 -6.38
N LEU A 170 4.43 10.60 -5.52
CA LEU A 170 5.40 10.31 -4.50
C LEU A 170 5.15 11.25 -3.31
N PHE A 171 5.08 10.71 -2.10
CA PHE A 171 5.11 11.51 -0.87
C PHE A 171 5.69 10.68 0.28
N HIS A 172 6.03 11.34 1.38
CA HIS A 172 6.53 10.70 2.58
C HIS A 172 5.64 11.02 3.75
N MET A 173 5.53 10.09 4.69
CA MET A 173 4.96 10.34 6.01
C MET A 173 5.98 10.00 7.07
N SER A 174 6.12 10.86 8.06
CA SER A 174 7.02 10.65 9.19
C SER A 174 6.30 10.92 10.52
N GLY A 175 6.82 10.34 11.60
CA GLY A 175 6.24 10.49 12.92
C GLY A 175 6.86 9.53 13.92
N ARG A 176 6.56 9.74 15.20
CA ARG A 176 7.02 8.84 16.26
C ARG A 176 5.98 7.76 16.51
N LEU A 177 6.45 6.52 16.63
CA LEU A 177 5.66 5.36 17.01
C LEU A 177 6.20 4.77 18.31
N SER A 178 5.31 4.18 19.12
CA SER A 178 5.68 3.60 20.40
C SER A 178 4.87 2.35 20.72
N ASN A 179 5.43 1.47 21.56
CA ASN A 179 4.70 0.43 22.26
C ASN A 179 5.28 0.28 23.67
N GLY A 180 4.48 0.60 24.70
CA GLY A 180 4.94 0.62 26.08
C GLY A 180 6.02 1.69 26.29
N GLU A 181 7.18 1.29 26.82
CA GLU A 181 8.32 2.18 27.08
C GLU A 181 9.26 2.36 25.88
N ASN A 182 9.01 1.63 24.78
CA ASN A 182 9.85 1.65 23.60
C ASN A 182 9.27 2.62 22.56
N GLU A 183 10.15 3.43 21.95
CA GLU A 183 9.80 4.46 20.97
C GLU A 183 10.77 4.45 19.79
N GLY A 184 10.26 4.82 18.60
CA GLY A 184 11.07 4.95 17.40
C GLY A 184 10.52 5.99 16.44
N ASP A 185 11.42 6.68 15.73
CA ASP A 185 11.04 7.61 14.67
C ASP A 185 10.84 6.85 13.37
N ALA A 186 9.65 6.95 12.79
CA ALA A 186 9.24 6.27 11.57
C ALA A 186 9.24 7.23 10.38
N THR A 187 9.62 6.74 9.21
CA THR A 187 9.51 7.43 7.93
C THR A 187 9.15 6.43 6.85
N LEU A 188 8.02 6.65 6.18
CA LEU A 188 7.52 5.84 5.08
C LEU A 188 7.42 6.69 3.81
N GLN A 189 7.85 6.12 2.70
CA GLN A 189 7.70 6.63 1.34
C GLN A 189 6.55 5.90 0.66
N PHE A 190 5.64 6.67 0.08
CA PHE A 190 4.52 6.20 -0.72
C PHE A 190 4.76 6.64 -2.15
N GLY A 191 4.88 5.70 -3.07
CA GLY A 191 4.98 5.99 -4.50
C GLY A 191 3.92 5.21 -5.26
N GLY A 192 3.50 5.69 -6.43
CA GLY A 192 2.52 4.94 -7.21
C GLY A 192 1.86 5.71 -8.32
N ASN A 193 0.72 5.19 -8.76
CA ASN A 193 -0.09 5.76 -9.82
C ASN A 193 -1.52 6.02 -9.35
N PHE A 194 -2.18 6.94 -10.04
CA PHE A 194 -3.63 7.07 -9.95
C PHE A 194 -4.31 6.02 -10.81
N MET A 195 -5.43 5.51 -10.31
CA MET A 195 -6.24 4.47 -10.92
C MET A 195 -7.68 4.97 -11.11
N GLY A 196 -8.36 4.45 -12.13
CA GLY A 196 -9.73 4.81 -12.46
C GLY A 196 -9.89 6.21 -13.09
N PRO A 197 -11.10 6.57 -13.55
CA PRO A 197 -11.38 7.87 -14.17
C PRO A 197 -11.11 9.04 -13.22
N GLY A 198 -10.51 10.12 -13.71
CA GLY A 198 -10.31 11.35 -12.96
C GLY A 198 -9.57 11.19 -11.63
N ALA A 199 -8.63 10.24 -11.57
CA ALA A 199 -7.88 9.89 -10.36
C ALA A 199 -8.79 9.43 -9.20
N GLU A 200 -9.65 8.45 -9.45
CA GLU A 200 -10.58 7.89 -8.46
C GLU A 200 -9.86 7.21 -7.30
N SER A 201 -8.71 6.58 -7.55
CA SER A 201 -7.96 5.86 -6.54
C SER A 201 -6.45 6.09 -6.69
N MET A 202 -5.75 5.75 -5.62
CA MET A 202 -4.30 5.74 -5.47
C MET A 202 -3.85 4.30 -5.21
N LEU A 203 -2.77 3.87 -5.84
CA LEU A 203 -2.20 2.53 -5.64
C LEU A 203 -0.69 2.57 -5.84
N GLY A 204 0.05 1.89 -4.98
CA GLY A 204 1.47 1.65 -5.25
C GLY A 204 2.26 1.06 -4.09
N PRO A 205 3.59 1.00 -4.22
CA PRO A 205 4.47 0.54 -3.16
C PRO A 205 4.56 1.52 -1.99
N VAL A 206 4.79 0.94 -0.81
CA VAL A 206 5.27 1.63 0.38
C VAL A 206 6.66 1.10 0.70
N SER A 207 7.60 1.96 1.07
CA SER A 207 8.90 1.55 1.60
C SER A 207 9.34 2.50 2.70
N GLY A 208 10.20 2.07 3.60
CA GLY A 208 10.72 2.96 4.65
C GLY A 208 11.02 2.21 5.93
N GLY A 209 11.03 2.94 7.05
CA GLY A 209 11.33 2.34 8.32
C GLY A 209 11.18 3.13 9.59
N ILE A 210 11.35 2.43 10.72
CA ILE A 210 11.41 2.91 12.10
C ILE A 210 12.85 2.79 12.59
N ASN A 211 13.38 3.90 13.08
CA ASN A 211 14.63 3.97 13.80
C ASN A 211 14.34 3.96 15.31
N ASP A 212 14.68 2.86 15.98
CA ASP A 212 14.50 2.70 17.43
C ASP A 212 15.53 3.56 18.19
N VAL A 213 15.07 4.41 19.10
CA VAL A 213 15.88 5.43 19.79
C VAL A 213 16.97 4.81 20.67
N ASN A 214 16.80 3.56 21.13
CA ASN A 214 17.71 2.91 22.08
C ASN A 214 18.43 1.67 21.53
N ASN A 215 18.34 1.40 20.23
CA ASN A 215 18.93 0.20 19.64
C ASN A 215 20.21 0.51 18.84
N PRO A 216 21.39 0.04 19.25
CA PRO A 216 22.65 0.23 18.52
C PRO A 216 22.71 -0.57 17.21
N SER A 217 21.72 -1.40 16.91
CA SER A 217 21.53 -2.11 15.64
C SER A 217 20.11 -1.80 15.12
N PRO A 218 19.93 -1.13 13.98
CA PRO A 218 18.58 -0.83 13.47
C PRO A 218 17.85 -2.14 13.15
N GLN A 219 16.85 -2.52 13.95
CA GLN A 219 16.37 -3.91 13.97
C GLN A 219 15.14 -4.23 13.14
N ILE A 220 14.41 -3.27 12.57
CA ILE A 220 13.18 -3.61 11.82
C ILE A 220 13.11 -3.01 10.43
N PHE A 221 14.05 -2.12 10.07
CA PHE A 221 13.99 -1.46 8.76
C PHE A 221 15.35 -1.13 8.14
N ASP A 222 16.37 -1.94 8.43
CA ASP A 222 17.66 -1.85 7.74
C ASP A 222 17.52 -2.42 6.32
N ALA A 223 17.22 -1.52 5.37
CA ALA A 223 17.28 -1.70 3.92
C ALA A 223 16.45 -2.87 3.31
N GLY A 224 15.14 -2.67 3.08
CA GLY A 224 14.43 -3.48 2.05
C GLY A 224 13.01 -3.94 2.37
N VAL A 225 12.29 -3.23 3.25
CA VAL A 225 10.90 -3.53 3.53
C VAL A 225 10.01 -2.92 2.42
N GLY A 226 9.45 -3.80 1.58
CA GLY A 226 8.50 -3.47 0.53
C GLY A 226 7.08 -3.78 0.99
N GLY A 227 6.22 -2.77 0.98
CA GLY A 227 4.79 -2.87 1.22
C GLY A 227 3.99 -2.36 0.04
N THR A 228 2.68 -2.34 0.21
CA THR A 228 1.74 -1.74 -0.75
C THR A 228 0.70 -0.91 -0.01
N PHE A 229 0.10 0.03 -0.73
CA PHE A 229 -1.07 0.75 -0.23
C PHE A 229 -2.11 0.90 -1.33
N TYR A 230 -3.34 1.17 -0.90
CA TYR A 230 -4.40 1.69 -1.74
C TYR A 230 -5.09 2.85 -1.01
N ALA A 231 -5.67 3.77 -1.75
CA ALA A 231 -6.63 4.73 -1.21
C ALA A 231 -7.68 5.11 -2.28
N ASN A 232 -8.94 5.25 -1.89
CA ASN A 232 -10.04 5.65 -2.75
C ASN A 232 -10.48 7.08 -2.41
N LYS A 233 -10.82 7.85 -3.44
CA LYS A 233 -11.41 9.17 -3.28
C LYS A 233 -12.73 9.05 -2.49
N LYS A 234 -12.95 9.99 -1.56
CA LYS A 234 -14.21 10.15 -0.82
C LYS A 234 -15.32 10.79 -1.64
#